data_AF-A0A3D5CTU1-F1
#
_entry.id   AF-A0A3D5CTU1-F1
#
_cell.length_a   1.000
_cell.length_b   1.000
_cell.length_c   1.000
_cell.angle_alpha   90.00
_cell.angle_beta   90.00
_cell.angle_gamma   90.00
#
_symmetry.space_group_name_H-M   'P 1'
#
loop_
_entity.id
_entity.type
_entity.pdbx_description
1 polymer ?
#
loop_
_entity_poly.entity_id
_entity_poly.type
_entity_poly.pdbx_seq_one_letter_code
_entity_poly.pdbx_strand_id
1 'polypeptide(L)'
;DLVIAIGYDPIEYEARNWNAEKDARIIVIDEAPAEIDPFMQPERELIGDISATLDLLTGSLEPQQVSEDAKEYLASLQAKLTERDIVQSKGEAGILHPLEVINTLQSKVTDDMTVTVDVGSHYIWMARHFRS
;
A
#
# COMPACT_ATOMS: atom_id res chain seq x y z
N ASP A 1 3.27 15.43 2.00
CA ASP A 1 3.81 16.32 3.06
C ASP A 1 3.41 15.83 4.45
N LEU A 2 2.22 15.22 4.60
CA LEU A 2 1.80 14.47 5.77
C LEU A 2 1.56 12.99 5.39
N VAL A 3 2.06 12.07 6.21
CA VAL A 3 1.75 10.64 6.16
C VAL A 3 1.02 10.26 7.44
N ILE A 4 -0.14 9.63 7.32
CA ILE A 4 -0.87 9.04 8.45
C ILE A 4 -0.72 7.52 8.32
N ALA A 5 0.09 6.92 9.19
CA ALA A 5 0.29 5.48 9.26
C ALA A 5 -0.76 4.87 10.21
N ILE A 6 -1.48 3.84 9.75
CA ILE A 6 -2.61 3.24 10.48
C ILE A 6 -2.31 1.76 10.67
N GLY A 7 -2.22 1.28 11.91
CA GLY A 7 -1.88 -0.11 12.23
C GLY A 7 -0.55 -0.57 11.63
N TYR A 8 0.42 0.34 11.53
CA TYR A 8 1.67 0.12 10.81
C TYR A 8 2.70 -0.59 11.71
N ASP A 9 3.12 -1.78 11.28
CA ASP A 9 4.23 -2.51 11.88
C ASP A 9 5.49 -2.39 10.97
N PRO A 10 6.63 -1.86 11.49
CA PRO A 10 7.88 -1.78 10.73
C PRO A 10 8.38 -3.11 10.14
N ILE A 11 7.95 -4.26 10.67
CA ILE A 11 8.30 -5.57 10.12
C ILE A 11 7.72 -5.80 8.72
N GLU A 12 6.59 -5.16 8.40
CA GLU A 12 5.96 -5.25 7.08
C GLU A 12 6.77 -4.49 6.04
N TYR A 13 7.18 -3.26 6.36
CA TYR A 13 8.02 -2.45 5.49
C TYR A 13 8.70 -1.30 6.25
N GLU A 14 10.00 -1.47 6.55
CA GLU A 14 10.76 -0.51 7.36
C GLU A 14 10.73 0.94 6.82
N ALA A 15 10.63 1.90 7.74
CA ALA A 15 10.50 3.33 7.44
C ALA A 15 11.64 3.89 6.58
N ARG A 16 12.86 3.37 6.72
CA ARG A 16 14.00 3.77 5.89
C ARG A 16 13.78 3.58 4.38
N ASN A 17 12.86 2.70 3.98
CA ASN A 17 12.60 2.41 2.57
C ASN A 17 11.60 3.37 1.92
N TRP A 18 10.83 4.13 2.71
CA TRP A 18 9.81 5.06 2.19
C TRP A 18 9.92 6.48 2.76
N ASN A 19 10.45 6.65 3.97
CA ASN A 19 10.72 7.93 4.61
C ASN A 19 12.24 8.23 4.69
N ALA A 20 13.01 7.82 3.69
CA ALA A 20 14.47 7.97 3.67
C ALA A 20 14.92 9.44 3.83
N GLU A 21 14.20 10.36 3.19
CA GLU A 21 14.50 11.80 3.15
C GLU A 21 14.04 12.55 4.41
N LYS A 22 13.17 11.93 5.24
CA LYS A 22 12.63 12.50 6.48
C LYS A 22 11.97 13.87 6.30
N ASP A 23 11.36 14.08 5.14
CA ASP A 23 10.68 15.32 4.76
C ASP A 23 9.16 15.28 5.02
N ALA A 24 8.61 14.09 5.28
CA ALA A 24 7.23 13.91 5.65
C ALA A 24 7.00 14.14 7.15
N ARG A 25 5.93 14.87 7.47
CA ARG A 25 5.34 14.83 8.82
C ARG A 25 4.61 13.51 8.99
N ILE A 26 4.72 12.88 10.15
CA ILE A 26 4.13 11.57 10.39
C ILE A 26 3.18 11.65 11.59
N ILE A 27 1.97 11.10 11.41
CA ILE A 27 1.05 10.78 12.50
C ILE A 27 0.84 9.27 12.49
N VAL A 28 0.87 8.64 13.66
CA VAL A 28 0.58 7.21 13.80
C VAL A 28 -0.76 7.03 14.51
N ILE A 29 -1.60 6.14 13.98
CA ILE A 29 -2.83 5.65 14.60
C ILE A 29 -2.66 4.16 14.80
N ASP A 30 -2.61 3.73 16.06
CA ASP A 30 -2.37 2.32 16.36
C ASP A 30 -2.88 1.93 17.76
N GLU A 31 -2.99 0.64 18.04
CA GLU A 31 -3.36 0.12 19.37
C GLU A 31 -2.20 0.17 20.36
N ALA A 32 -0.97 0.32 19.86
CA ALA A 32 0.27 0.41 20.63
C ALA A 32 1.09 1.66 20.25
N PRO A 33 2.01 2.12 21.12
CA PRO A 33 2.97 3.16 20.75
C PRO A 33 3.87 2.71 19.59
N ALA A 34 4.22 3.64 18.71
CA ALA A 34 5.11 3.39 17.58
C ALA A 34 6.53 3.05 18.04
N GLU A 35 7.20 2.12 17.33
CA GLU A 35 8.63 1.91 17.52
C GLU A 35 9.43 3.06 16.92
N ILE A 36 10.19 3.76 17.77
CA ILE A 36 10.98 4.92 17.36
C ILE A 36 12.27 4.47 16.67
N ASP A 37 12.48 4.98 15.46
CA ASP A 37 13.68 4.78 14.64
C ASP A 37 14.12 6.11 14.02
N PRO A 38 15.40 6.29 13.64
CA PRO A 38 15.86 7.44 12.86
C PRO A 38 14.96 7.89 11.70
N PHE A 39 14.21 7.00 11.04
CA PHE A 39 13.29 7.30 9.94
C PHE A 39 11.81 7.25 10.35
N MET A 40 11.51 6.93 11.61
CA MET A 40 10.15 6.93 12.17
C MET A 40 10.11 7.76 13.47
N GLN A 41 9.75 9.03 13.32
CA GLN A 41 9.59 9.99 14.43
C GLN A 41 8.23 10.67 14.30
N PRO A 42 7.15 10.05 14.80
CA PRO A 42 5.82 10.62 14.71
C PRO A 42 5.73 11.97 15.44
N GLU A 43 5.11 12.96 14.82
CA GLU A 43 4.78 14.22 15.48
C GLU A 43 3.66 14.03 16.50
N ARG A 44 2.75 13.08 16.24
CA ARG A 44 1.63 12.70 17.08
C ARG A 44 1.36 11.21 16.96
N GLU A 45 0.91 10.64 18.07
CA GLU A 45 0.44 9.26 18.17
C GLU A 45 -0.98 9.27 18.73
N LEU A 46 -1.89 8.57 18.04
CA LEU A 46 -3.26 8.34 18.48
C LEU A 46 -3.35 6.86 18.87
N ILE A 47 -3.19 6.58 20.17
CA ILE A 47 -3.08 5.23 20.70
C ILE A 47 -4.42 4.78 21.26
N GLY A 48 -4.99 3.71 20.71
CA GLY A 48 -6.26 3.14 21.15
C GLY A 48 -6.92 2.28 20.06
N ASP A 49 -8.22 2.02 20.22
CA ASP A 49 -9.00 1.30 19.21
C ASP A 49 -8.96 2.06 17.87
N ILE A 50 -8.42 1.42 16.83
CA ILE A 50 -8.20 2.05 15.52
C ILE A 50 -9.53 2.45 14.89
N SER A 51 -10.54 1.57 14.95
CA SER A 51 -11.85 1.82 14.35
C SER A 51 -12.51 3.05 14.97
N ALA A 52 -12.60 3.10 16.30
CA ALA A 52 -13.19 4.21 17.03
C ALA A 52 -12.43 5.52 16.81
N THR A 53 -11.10 5.46 16.69
CA THR A 53 -10.28 6.63 16.38
C THR A 53 -10.57 7.17 14.99
N LEU A 54 -10.70 6.29 13.99
CA LEU A 54 -11.05 6.66 12.62
C LEU A 54 -12.49 7.20 12.52
N ASP A 55 -13.45 6.64 13.26
CA ASP A 55 -14.82 7.14 13.31
C ASP A 55 -14.88 8.58 13.84
N LEU A 56 -14.17 8.86 14.94
CA LEU A 56 -14.08 10.21 15.51
C LEU A 56 -13.37 11.19 14.56
N LEU A 57 -12.29 10.74 13.92
CA LEU A 57 -11.52 11.56 12.99
C LEU A 57 -12.38 11.90 11.78
N THR A 58 -12.94 10.91 11.10
CA THR A 58 -13.76 11.09 9.89
C THR A 58 -15.01 11.93 10.15
N GLY A 59 -15.65 11.79 11.32
CA GLY A 59 -16.78 12.65 11.72
C GLY A 59 -16.41 14.12 11.93
N SER A 60 -15.13 14.43 12.07
CA SER A 60 -14.60 15.79 12.28
C SER A 60 -13.95 16.38 11.01
N LEU A 61 -13.84 15.61 9.93
CA LEU A 61 -13.21 16.05 8.69
C LEU A 61 -14.22 16.71 7.76
N GLU A 62 -13.88 17.90 7.29
CA GLU A 62 -14.57 18.51 6.16
C GLU A 62 -14.04 17.91 4.84
N PRO A 63 -14.90 17.75 3.80
CA PRO A 63 -14.45 17.29 2.50
C PRO A 63 -13.34 18.18 1.94
N GLN A 64 -12.16 17.59 1.70
CA GLN A 64 -11.05 18.30 1.06
C GLN A 64 -11.06 18.09 -0.44
N GLN A 65 -10.82 19.17 -1.18
CA GLN A 65 -10.54 19.09 -2.60
C GLN A 65 -9.04 18.89 -2.81
N VAL A 66 -8.69 17.85 -3.55
CA VAL A 66 -7.31 17.61 -4.00
C VAL A 66 -6.95 18.69 -5.02
N SER A 67 -5.76 19.30 -4.91
CA SER A 67 -5.29 20.31 -5.86
C SER A 67 -5.12 19.72 -7.27
N GLU A 68 -5.20 20.55 -8.30
CA GLU A 68 -5.00 20.09 -9.69
C GLU A 68 -3.60 19.50 -9.89
N ASP A 69 -2.55 20.13 -9.35
CA ASP A 69 -1.18 19.59 -9.39
C ASP A 69 -1.10 18.19 -8.77
N ALA A 70 -1.78 17.96 -7.64
CA ALA A 70 -1.81 16.65 -7.00
C ALA A 70 -2.60 15.64 -7.83
N LYS A 71 -3.70 16.04 -8.49
CA LYS A 71 -4.44 15.16 -9.42
C LYS A 71 -3.58 14.75 -10.61
N GLU A 72 -2.85 15.68 -11.23
CA GLU A 72 -1.94 15.38 -12.33
C GLU A 72 -0.81 14.44 -11.89
N TYR A 73 -0.24 14.69 -10.71
CA TYR A 73 0.78 13.81 -10.14
C TYR A 73 0.23 12.39 -9.89
N LEU A 74 -0.94 12.27 -9.27
CA LEU A 74 -1.61 10.98 -9.04
C LEU A 74 -1.93 10.25 -10.35
N ALA A 75 -2.39 10.97 -11.37
CA ALA A 75 -2.63 10.41 -12.71
C ALA A 75 -1.34 9.84 -13.32
N SER A 76 -0.20 10.52 -13.14
CA SER A 76 1.10 10.03 -13.60
C SER A 76 1.53 8.74 -12.88
N LEU A 77 1.25 8.62 -11.58
CA LEU A 77 1.52 7.41 -10.79
C LEU A 77 0.60 6.26 -11.21
N GLN A 78 -0.68 6.55 -11.43
CA GLN A 78 -1.66 5.56 -11.90
C GLN A 78 -1.26 4.99 -13.27
N ALA A 79 -0.77 5.82 -14.18
CA ALA A 79 -0.27 5.39 -15.48
C ALA A 79 0.91 4.42 -15.34
N LYS A 80 1.89 4.73 -14.48
CA LYS A 80 3.04 3.86 -14.19
C LYS A 80 2.62 2.52 -13.58
N LEU A 81 1.66 2.53 -12.65
CA LEU A 81 1.12 1.29 -12.07
C LEU A 81 0.45 0.43 -13.13
N THR A 82 -0.30 1.05 -14.05
CA THR A 82 -1.01 0.34 -15.12
C THR A 82 -0.03 -0.27 -16.12
N GLU A 83 1.00 0.48 -16.53
CA GLU A 83 2.04 0.01 -17.46
C GLU A 83 2.82 -1.19 -16.90
N ARG A 84 3.10 -1.17 -15.59
CA ARG A 84 3.83 -2.24 -14.89
C ARG A 84 3.08 -3.58 -14.89
N ASP A 85 1.75 -3.56 -14.97
CA ASP A 85 0.91 -4.75 -14.90
C ASP A 85 0.66 -5.36 -16.31
N ILE A 86 1.28 -4.81 -17.37
CA ILE A 86 1.21 -5.32 -18.75
C ILE A 86 2.29 -6.37 -18.99
N VAL A 87 1.91 -7.53 -19.54
CA VAL A 87 2.85 -8.57 -19.98
C VAL A 87 3.58 -8.11 -21.25
N GLN A 88 4.86 -7.75 -21.13
CA GLN A 88 5.64 -7.21 -22.24
C GLN A 88 6.39 -8.26 -23.07
N SER A 89 6.60 -9.48 -22.54
CA SER A 89 7.37 -10.52 -23.24
C SER A 89 6.51 -11.44 -24.10
N LYS A 90 7.07 -11.88 -25.24
CA LYS A 90 6.55 -13.04 -25.96
C LYS A 90 6.94 -14.29 -25.18
N GLY A 91 5.95 -15.03 -24.69
CA GLY A 91 6.18 -16.24 -23.92
C GLY A 91 6.98 -17.29 -24.69
N GLU A 92 7.76 -18.08 -23.95
CA GLU A 92 8.40 -19.30 -24.46
C GLU A 92 7.41 -20.47 -24.36
N ALA A 93 7.44 -21.39 -25.32
CA ALA A 93 6.53 -22.53 -25.32
C ALA A 93 6.74 -23.39 -24.07
N GLY A 94 5.69 -23.52 -23.25
CA GLY A 94 5.71 -24.31 -22.02
C GLY A 94 6.15 -23.54 -20.76
N ILE A 95 6.41 -22.23 -20.86
CA ILE A 95 6.75 -21.38 -19.71
C ILE A 95 5.75 -20.22 -19.63
N LEU A 96 5.12 -20.05 -18.48
CA LEU A 96 4.21 -18.94 -18.21
C LEU A 96 4.95 -17.79 -17.54
N HIS A 97 4.67 -16.58 -17.97
CA HIS A 97 5.07 -15.38 -17.25
C HIS A 97 4.26 -15.27 -15.95
N PRO A 98 4.85 -14.84 -14.82
CA PRO A 98 4.13 -14.72 -13.54
C PRO A 98 2.85 -13.88 -13.61
N LEU A 99 2.87 -12.77 -14.35
CA LEU A 99 1.68 -11.95 -14.58
C LEU A 99 0.56 -12.68 -15.35
N GLU A 100 0.87 -13.64 -16.23
CA GLU A 100 -0.17 -14.44 -16.90
C GLU A 100 -0.90 -15.32 -15.89
N VAL A 101 -0.15 -15.91 -14.95
CA VAL A 101 -0.72 -16.70 -13.85
C VAL A 101 -1.59 -15.83 -12.96
N ILE A 102 -1.08 -14.66 -12.56
CA ILE A 102 -1.82 -13.70 -11.71
C ILE A 102 -3.09 -13.20 -12.38
N ASN A 103 -3.01 -12.72 -13.62
CA ASN A 103 -4.16 -12.20 -14.36
C ASN A 103 -5.22 -13.29 -14.57
N THR A 104 -4.79 -14.52 -14.84
CA THR A 104 -5.70 -15.66 -14.96
C THR A 104 -6.37 -15.94 -13.62
N LEU A 105 -5.62 -16.03 -12.54
CA LEU A 105 -6.15 -16.27 -11.19
C LEU A 105 -7.14 -15.17 -10.78
N GLN A 106 -6.75 -13.90 -10.93
CA GLN A 106 -7.57 -12.72 -10.66
C GLN A 106 -8.90 -12.76 -11.40
N SER A 107 -8.92 -13.20 -12.67
CA SER A 107 -10.16 -13.32 -13.46
C SER A 107 -11.12 -14.43 -12.99
N LYS A 108 -10.64 -15.32 -12.11
CA LYS A 108 -11.39 -16.49 -11.60
C LYS A 108 -11.72 -16.39 -10.12
N VAL A 109 -11.06 -15.51 -9.40
CA VAL A 109 -11.30 -15.20 -8.00
C VAL A 109 -12.38 -14.12 -7.92
N THR A 110 -13.31 -14.28 -6.98
CA THR A 110 -14.33 -13.29 -6.63
C THR A 110 -14.02 -12.70 -5.27
N ASP A 111 -14.61 -11.55 -4.96
CA ASP A 111 -14.33 -10.79 -3.72
C ASP A 111 -14.69 -11.57 -2.43
N ASP A 112 -15.52 -12.62 -2.52
CA ASP A 112 -15.89 -13.51 -1.42
C ASP A 112 -14.95 -14.72 -1.25
N MET A 113 -14.00 -14.93 -2.17
CA MET A 113 -13.05 -16.03 -2.09
C MET A 113 -11.80 -15.66 -1.27
N THR A 114 -11.41 -16.54 -0.35
CA THR A 114 -10.14 -16.41 0.37
C THR A 114 -8.98 -16.96 -0.47
N VAL A 115 -7.98 -16.13 -0.73
CA VAL A 115 -6.73 -16.53 -1.40
C VAL A 115 -5.59 -16.50 -0.38
N THR A 116 -4.88 -17.62 -0.25
CA THR A 116 -3.69 -17.75 0.62
C THR A 116 -2.44 -17.96 -0.24
N VAL A 117 -1.31 -17.37 0.15
CA VAL A 117 -0.05 -17.40 -0.63
C VAL A 117 1.10 -17.85 0.27
N ASP A 118 1.93 -18.76 -0.22
CA ASP A 118 3.15 -19.23 0.46
C ASP A 118 4.34 -18.29 0.17
N VAL A 119 5.47 -18.46 0.84
CA VAL A 119 6.66 -17.64 0.67
C VAL A 119 7.50 -18.11 -0.52
N GLY A 120 7.92 -17.17 -1.37
CA GLY A 120 8.83 -17.42 -2.48
C GLY A 120 8.84 -16.27 -3.50
N SER A 121 9.49 -16.43 -4.64
CA SER A 121 9.46 -15.40 -5.69
C SER A 121 8.03 -15.11 -6.17
N HIS A 122 7.16 -16.12 -6.18
CA HIS A 122 5.75 -15.99 -6.55
C HIS A 122 4.96 -15.11 -5.57
N TYR A 123 5.33 -15.10 -4.28
CA TYR A 123 4.75 -14.19 -3.28
C TYR A 123 4.97 -12.72 -3.65
N ILE A 124 6.17 -12.36 -4.12
CA ILE A 124 6.48 -10.98 -4.50
C ILE A 124 5.60 -10.55 -5.68
N TRP A 125 5.37 -11.44 -6.64
CA TRP A 125 4.48 -11.19 -7.76
C TRP A 125 3.03 -11.04 -7.31
N MET A 126 2.54 -11.95 -6.46
CA MET A 126 1.19 -11.88 -5.88
C MET A 126 0.99 -10.58 -5.10
N ALA A 127 1.87 -10.26 -4.14
CA ALA A 127 1.78 -9.08 -3.29
C ALA A 127 1.81 -7.76 -4.08
N ARG A 128 2.46 -7.72 -5.24
CA ARG A 128 2.57 -6.51 -6.07
C ARG A 128 1.46 -6.34 -7.10
N HIS A 129 0.88 -7.44 -7.59
CA HIS A 129 0.05 -7.42 -8.80
C HIS A 129 -1.32 -8.09 -8.64
N PHE A 130 -1.52 -8.93 -7.62
CA PHE A 130 -2.82 -9.52 -7.33
C PHE A 130 -3.65 -8.53 -6.50
N ARG A 131 -4.76 -8.05 -7.05
CA ARG A 131 -5.62 -7.04 -6.43
C ARG A 131 -6.67 -7.69 -5.52
N SER A 132 -7.05 -6.99 -4.46
CA SER A 132 -8.29 -7.22 -3.70
C SER A 132 -9.42 -6.38 -4.24
#